data_AF-A0A2P8L8R9-F1
#
_entry.id   AF-A0A2P8L8R9-F1
#
_cell.length_a   1.000
_cell.length_b   1.000
_cell.length_c   1.000
_cell.angle_alpha   90.00
_cell.angle_beta   90.00
_cell.angle_gamma   90.00
#
_symmetry.space_group_name_H-M   'P 1'
#
loop_
_entity.id
_entity.type
_entity.pdbx_description
1 polymer ?
#
loop_
_entity_poly.entity_id
_entity_poly.type
_entity_poly.pdbx_seq_one_letter_code
_entity_poly.pdbx_strand_id
1 'polypeptide(L)'
;MGGKRKPFITTKAVSEAVVRSSVTCGWTLPLIQEVWELSSLHLSEAVIRDVFSTILAKPTVSALFDRNVYSVTGQEALQFVPPAGSISDPAYALSEMLRDVIKDQWPMDRLPPFDSEWNDFNEALFETLFNSGFSSRRLRGWKLEQDLGM
;
A
#
# COMPACT_ATOMS: atom_id res chain seq x y z
N MET A 1 2.22 11.42 32.11
CA MET A 1 2.32 11.62 30.64
C MET A 1 2.30 10.25 29.98
N GLY A 2 1.19 9.86 29.35
CA GLY A 2 1.08 8.56 28.70
C GLY A 2 1.83 8.56 27.37
N GLY A 3 2.89 7.76 27.26
CA GLY A 3 3.65 7.61 26.01
C GLY A 3 2.75 7.14 24.87
N LYS A 4 3.05 7.57 23.63
CA LYS A 4 2.31 7.12 22.45
C LYS A 4 2.46 5.60 22.33
N ARG A 5 1.34 4.87 22.35
CA ARG A 5 1.33 3.42 22.17
C ARG A 5 1.82 3.08 20.76
N LYS A 6 2.74 2.11 20.68
CA LYS A 6 3.25 1.56 19.42
C LYS A 6 2.07 1.04 18.57
N PRO A 7 1.98 1.42 17.27
CA PRO A 7 0.95 0.90 16.39
C PRO A 7 1.05 -0.63 16.28
N PHE A 8 -0.10 -1.29 16.31
CA PHE A 8 -0.19 -2.73 16.07
C PHE A 8 -0.43 -2.95 14.58
N ILE A 9 0.51 -3.62 13.90
CA ILE A 9 0.47 -3.79 12.44
C ILE A 9 -0.07 -5.16 12.06
N THR A 10 -1.24 -5.18 11.42
CA THR A 10 -1.87 -6.40 10.90
C THR A 10 -2.10 -6.27 9.40
N THR A 11 -1.99 -7.38 8.68
CA THR A 11 -2.19 -7.40 7.23
C THR A 11 -3.59 -6.95 6.82
N LYS A 12 -4.60 -7.28 7.62
CA LYS A 12 -5.98 -6.86 7.41
C LYS A 12 -6.11 -5.33 7.47
N ALA A 13 -5.64 -4.72 8.55
CA ALA A 13 -5.71 -3.26 8.71
C ALA A 13 -4.85 -2.52 7.68
N VAL A 14 -3.69 -3.06 7.31
CA VAL A 14 -2.86 -2.51 6.23
C VAL A 14 -3.62 -2.55 4.90
N SER A 15 -4.20 -3.70 4.55
CA SER A 15 -4.96 -3.85 3.31
C SER A 15 -6.17 -2.91 3.25
N GLU A 16 -6.87 -2.71 4.36
CA GLU A 16 -7.98 -1.74 4.44
C GLU A 16 -7.53 -0.29 4.36
N ALA A 17 -6.41 0.07 4.98
CA ALA A 17 -5.87 1.42 4.92
C ALA A 17 -5.48 1.80 3.49
N VAL A 18 -4.84 0.88 2.75
CA VAL A 18 -4.57 1.04 1.31
C VAL A 18 -5.87 1.23 0.54
N VAL A 19 -6.84 0.31 0.65
CA VAL A 19 -8.11 0.41 -0.09
C VAL A 19 -8.81 1.73 0.19
N ARG A 20 -8.94 2.12 1.46
CA ARG A 20 -9.63 3.36 1.86
C ARG A 20 -8.95 4.59 1.30
N SER A 21 -7.62 4.63 1.37
CA SER A 21 -6.84 5.74 0.82
C SER A 21 -6.98 5.80 -0.69
N SER A 22 -6.81 4.69 -1.40
CA SER A 22 -6.93 4.65 -2.86
C SER A 22 -8.32 5.04 -3.35
N VAL A 23 -9.38 4.60 -2.67
CA VAL A 23 -10.76 5.03 -2.99
C VAL A 23 -10.94 6.53 -2.81
N THR A 24 -10.33 7.11 -1.78
CA THR A 24 -10.34 8.56 -1.55
C THR A 24 -9.60 9.32 -2.65
N CYS A 25 -8.56 8.70 -3.24
CA CYS A 25 -7.79 9.21 -4.37
C CYS A 25 -8.42 8.88 -5.74
N GLY A 26 -9.69 8.46 -5.79
CA GLY A 26 -10.44 8.25 -7.05
C GLY A 26 -10.32 6.86 -7.67
N TRP A 27 -9.61 5.92 -7.05
CA TRP A 27 -9.56 4.54 -7.53
C TRP A 27 -10.85 3.79 -7.22
N THR A 28 -11.25 2.88 -8.11
CA THR A 28 -12.36 1.96 -7.83
C THR A 28 -11.83 0.67 -7.20
N LEU A 29 -12.61 0.06 -6.30
CA LEU A 29 -12.23 -1.20 -5.65
C LEU A 29 -11.81 -2.30 -6.65
N PRO A 30 -12.50 -2.52 -7.80
CA PRO A 30 -12.07 -3.51 -8.77
C PRO A 30 -10.69 -3.24 -9.40
N LEU A 31 -10.31 -1.98 -9.59
CA LEU A 31 -8.99 -1.62 -10.12
C LEU A 31 -7.91 -1.84 -9.07
N ILE A 32 -8.17 -1.45 -7.82
CA ILE A 32 -7.24 -1.71 -6.70
C ILE A 32 -7.00 -3.22 -6.56
N GLN A 33 -8.07 -4.01 -6.50
CA GLN A 33 -7.96 -5.47 -6.39
C GLN A 33 -7.16 -6.07 -7.54
N GLU A 34 -7.40 -5.62 -8.77
CA GLU A 34 -6.67 -6.08 -9.95
C GLU A 34 -5.17 -5.73 -9.89
N VAL A 35 -4.80 -4.53 -9.44
CA VAL A 35 -3.39 -4.15 -9.28
C VAL A 35 -2.68 -5.10 -8.30
N TRP A 36 -3.32 -5.37 -7.16
CA TRP A 36 -2.74 -6.23 -6.14
C TRP A 36 -2.67 -7.70 -6.57
N GLU A 37 -3.69 -8.18 -7.28
CA GLU A 37 -3.73 -9.52 -7.88
C GLU A 37 -2.62 -9.69 -8.92
N LEU A 38 -2.52 -8.80 -9.90
CA LEU A 38 -1.47 -8.85 -10.91
C LEU A 38 -0.07 -8.73 -10.30
N SER A 39 0.07 -7.92 -9.24
CA SER A 39 1.33 -7.81 -8.50
C SER A 39 1.74 -9.16 -7.90
N SER A 40 0.80 -9.87 -7.26
CA SER A 40 1.06 -11.19 -6.67
C SER A 40 1.39 -12.28 -7.71
N LEU A 41 0.85 -12.16 -8.93
CA LEU A 41 1.08 -13.11 -10.02
C LEU A 41 2.38 -12.87 -10.78
N HIS A 42 2.78 -11.61 -10.95
CA HIS A 42 3.83 -11.24 -11.90
C HIS A 42 5.07 -10.59 -11.28
N LEU A 43 4.96 -10.01 -10.09
CA LEU A 43 6.09 -9.36 -9.43
C LEU A 43 6.67 -10.30 -8.37
N SER A 44 7.99 -10.51 -8.44
CA SER A 44 8.71 -11.21 -7.38
C SER A 44 8.68 -10.41 -6.08
N GLU A 45 8.78 -11.10 -4.94
CA GLU A 45 8.82 -10.45 -3.63
C GLU A 45 9.96 -9.42 -3.53
N ALA A 46 11.11 -9.68 -4.15
CA ALA A 46 12.23 -8.73 -4.17
C ALA A 46 11.86 -7.40 -4.83
N VAL A 47 11.17 -7.44 -5.98
CA VAL A 47 10.70 -6.24 -6.68
C VAL A 47 9.67 -5.49 -5.83
N ILE A 48 8.72 -6.21 -5.24
CA ILE A 48 7.70 -5.62 -4.38
C ILE A 48 8.32 -4.89 -3.18
N ARG A 49 9.28 -5.55 -2.50
CA ARG A 49 9.97 -4.95 -1.36
C ARG A 49 10.78 -3.73 -1.76
N ASP A 50 11.43 -3.74 -2.92
CA ASP A 50 12.17 -2.59 -3.45
C ASP A 50 11.24 -1.37 -3.68
N VAL A 51 10.11 -1.59 -4.35
CA VAL A 51 9.07 -0.58 -4.58
C VAL A 51 8.56 0.01 -3.26
N PHE A 52 8.19 -0.86 -2.30
CA PHE A 52 7.70 -0.39 -1.01
C PHE A 52 8.78 0.31 -0.18
N SER A 53 10.04 -0.12 -0.28
CA SER A 53 11.14 0.49 0.46
C SER A 53 11.34 1.95 0.09
N THR A 54 11.12 2.31 -1.19
CA THR A 54 11.20 3.69 -1.68
C THR A 54 10.19 4.59 -0.98
N ILE A 55 8.97 4.09 -0.77
CA ILE A 55 7.91 4.83 -0.06
C ILE A 55 8.21 4.90 1.43
N LEU A 56 8.64 3.78 2.04
CA LEU A 56 8.93 3.68 3.47
C LEU A 56 10.18 4.47 3.89
N ALA A 57 11.08 4.77 2.96
CA ALA A 57 12.25 5.63 3.18
C ALA A 57 11.90 7.12 3.21
N LYS A 58 10.68 7.53 2.81
CA LYS A 58 10.27 8.94 2.85
C LYS A 58 10.31 9.44 4.31
N PRO A 59 10.85 10.65 4.58
CA PRO A 59 10.82 11.24 5.93
C PRO A 59 9.40 11.39 6.50
N THR A 60 8.41 11.50 5.63
CA THR A 60 6.99 11.65 5.95
C THR A 60 6.27 10.33 6.23
N VAL A 61 6.95 9.17 6.24
CA VAL A 61 6.34 7.85 6.48
C VAL A 61 5.56 7.77 7.80
N SER A 62 5.94 8.59 8.80
CA SER A 62 5.24 8.67 10.08
C SER A 62 3.78 9.14 9.94
N ALA A 63 3.43 9.84 8.86
CA ALA A 63 2.07 10.27 8.55
C ALA A 63 1.12 9.09 8.30
N LEU A 64 1.61 7.94 7.82
CA LEU A 64 0.79 6.73 7.65
C LEU A 64 0.18 6.23 8.96
N PHE A 65 0.82 6.55 10.09
CA PHE A 65 0.44 6.11 11.43
C PHE A 65 -0.17 7.23 12.29
N ASP A 66 -0.49 8.37 11.68
CA ASP A 66 -1.16 9.44 12.40
C ASP A 66 -2.60 9.08 12.77
N ARG A 67 -3.14 9.81 13.75
CA ARG A 67 -4.45 9.50 14.34
C ARG A 67 -5.52 9.53 13.23
N ASN A 68 -6.34 8.48 13.21
CA ASN A 68 -7.44 8.23 12.25
C ASN A 68 -7.03 7.84 10.83
N VAL A 69 -5.73 7.78 10.51
CA VAL A 69 -5.25 7.31 9.20
C VAL A 69 -5.14 5.78 9.20
N TYR A 70 -4.45 5.22 10.19
CA TYR A 70 -4.35 3.77 10.41
C TYR A 70 -4.90 3.39 11.78
N SER A 71 -5.84 2.45 11.82
CA SER A 71 -6.45 1.96 13.06
C SER A 71 -6.73 0.47 12.99
N VAL A 72 -6.44 -0.24 14.10
CA VAL A 72 -6.88 -1.63 14.30
C VAL A 72 -8.04 -1.66 15.29
N THR A 73 -9.17 -2.14 14.81
CA THR A 73 -10.48 -2.23 15.45
C THR A 73 -10.89 -3.68 15.71
N GLY A 74 -10.25 -4.65 15.03
CA GLY A 74 -10.58 -6.07 15.10
C GLY A 74 -11.71 -6.50 14.17
N GLN A 75 -12.33 -5.55 13.48
CA GLN A 75 -13.39 -5.79 12.49
C GLN A 75 -12.86 -5.81 11.05
N GLU A 76 -11.54 -5.62 10.87
CA GLU A 76 -10.94 -5.56 9.53
C GLU A 76 -11.05 -6.91 8.81
N ALA A 77 -11.32 -6.84 7.51
CA ALA A 77 -11.21 -7.94 6.57
C ALA A 77 -9.90 -7.85 5.77
N LEU A 78 -9.36 -9.01 5.38
CA LEU A 78 -8.24 -9.03 4.44
C LEU A 78 -8.77 -8.67 3.05
N GLN A 79 -8.36 -7.52 2.52
CA GLN A 79 -8.87 -7.01 1.23
C GLN A 79 -8.14 -7.63 0.03
N PHE A 80 -6.89 -8.06 0.23
CA PHE A 80 -6.04 -8.61 -0.81
C PHE A 80 -5.73 -10.07 -0.47
N VAL A 81 -6.28 -10.99 -1.26
CA VAL A 81 -6.02 -12.42 -1.12
C VAL A 81 -5.27 -12.86 -2.38
N PRO A 82 -4.01 -13.33 -2.27
CA PRO A 82 -3.27 -13.80 -3.43
C PRO A 82 -4.01 -14.96 -4.12
N PRO A 83 -4.22 -14.93 -5.45
CA PRO A 83 -4.81 -16.03 -6.19
C PRO A 83 -3.91 -17.27 -6.18
N ALA A 84 -4.48 -18.42 -6.53
CA ALA A 84 -3.71 -19.65 -6.69
C ALA A 84 -2.63 -19.47 -7.77
N GLY A 85 -1.40 -19.91 -7.48
CA GLY A 85 -0.26 -19.74 -8.39
C GLY A 85 0.47 -18.41 -8.28
N SER A 86 0.11 -17.56 -7.30
CA SER A 86 0.88 -16.36 -6.96
C SER A 86 2.32 -16.69 -6.63
N ILE A 87 3.25 -15.86 -7.10
CA ILE A 87 4.69 -15.97 -6.82
C ILE A 87 5.11 -15.10 -5.63
N SER A 88 4.21 -14.24 -5.12
CA SER A 88 4.46 -13.35 -3.99
C SER A 88 3.15 -12.98 -3.27
N ASP A 89 3.28 -12.42 -2.06
CA ASP A 89 2.17 -11.82 -1.31
C ASP A 89 2.51 -10.36 -0.95
N PRO A 90 2.09 -9.38 -1.78
CA PRO A 90 2.40 -7.99 -1.54
C PRO A 90 1.84 -7.45 -0.22
N ALA A 91 0.65 -7.91 0.21
CA ALA A 91 0.00 -7.40 1.41
C ALA A 91 0.74 -7.85 2.66
N TYR A 92 1.16 -9.11 2.66
CA TYR A 92 2.02 -9.65 3.71
C TYR A 92 3.38 -8.95 3.73
N ALA A 93 4.05 -8.80 2.57
CA ALA A 93 5.35 -8.15 2.47
C ALA A 93 5.32 -6.70 2.99
N LEU A 94 4.32 -5.90 2.60
CA LEU A 94 4.14 -4.54 3.11
C LEU A 94 3.96 -4.53 4.63
N SER A 95 3.15 -5.45 5.15
CA SER A 95 2.87 -5.54 6.58
C SER A 95 4.11 -5.90 7.40
N GLU A 96 4.96 -6.79 6.90
CA GLU A 96 6.25 -7.09 7.52
C GLU A 96 7.17 -5.87 7.52
N MET A 97 7.33 -5.22 6.37
CA MET A 97 8.20 -4.04 6.27
C MET A 97 7.73 -2.89 7.19
N LEU A 98 6.43 -2.66 7.30
CA LEU A 98 5.87 -1.66 8.23
C LEU A 98 6.13 -2.05 9.70
N ARG A 99 6.09 -3.34 10.04
CA ARG A 99 6.45 -3.81 11.39
C ARG A 99 7.90 -3.52 11.71
N ASP A 100 8.80 -3.73 10.76
CA ASP A 100 10.23 -3.46 10.93
C ASP A 100 10.48 -1.96 11.11
N VAL A 101 9.89 -1.13 10.25
CA VAL A 101 9.93 0.33 10.36
C VAL A 101 9.43 0.81 11.73
N ILE A 102 8.30 0.29 12.21
CA ILE A 102 7.74 0.62 13.53
C ILE A 102 8.55 0.02 14.68
N LYS A 103 9.27 -1.08 14.47
CA LYS A 103 10.18 -1.67 15.48
C LYS A 103 11.41 -0.80 15.66
N ASP A 104 11.96 -0.27 14.58
CA ASP A 104 13.24 0.42 14.60
C ASP A 104 13.10 1.91 14.93
N GLN A 105 12.01 2.54 14.50
CA GLN A 105 11.86 4.00 14.54
C GLN A 105 10.83 4.51 15.55
N TRP A 106 10.13 3.64 16.30
CA TRP A 106 9.09 4.10 17.22
C TRP A 106 9.66 4.60 18.57
N PRO A 107 9.18 5.75 19.10
CA PRO A 107 8.21 6.67 18.51
C PRO A 107 8.82 7.53 17.41
N MET A 108 8.12 7.66 16.28
CA MET A 108 8.59 8.48 15.17
C MET A 108 8.31 9.97 15.42
N ASP A 109 9.22 10.80 14.94
CA ASP A 109 8.99 12.24 14.87
C ASP A 109 7.86 12.54 13.88
N ARG A 110 6.93 13.39 14.32
CA ARG A 110 5.84 13.86 13.47
C ARG A 110 6.33 15.06 12.67
N LEU A 111 6.75 14.78 11.45
CA LEU A 111 6.95 15.82 10.46
C LEU A 111 5.60 16.22 9.88
N PRO A 112 5.41 17.49 9.45
CA PRO A 112 4.19 17.92 8.81
C PRO A 112 3.82 16.98 7.64
N PRO A 113 2.55 16.54 7.54
CA PRO A 113 2.14 15.58 6.53
C PRO A 113 2.04 16.31 5.19
N PHE A 114 3.01 16.09 4.31
CA PHE A 114 2.89 16.61 2.95
C PHE A 114 2.97 15.53 1.87
N ASP A 115 3.60 14.35 2.09
CA ASP A 115 3.96 13.51 0.93
C ASP A 115 3.77 11.98 1.05
N SER A 116 3.29 11.43 2.18
CA SER A 116 3.11 9.97 2.32
C SER A 116 1.66 9.60 2.58
N GLU A 117 1.06 8.92 1.60
CA GLU A 117 -0.29 8.38 1.70
C GLU A 117 -0.28 6.86 1.53
N TRP A 118 -1.30 6.18 2.07
CA TRP A 118 -1.43 4.73 1.88
C TRP A 118 -1.69 4.36 0.40
N ASN A 119 -2.25 5.29 -0.38
CA ASN A 119 -2.44 5.12 -1.82
C ASN A 119 -1.12 5.01 -2.60
N ASP A 120 -0.02 5.60 -2.10
CA ASP A 120 1.31 5.54 -2.74
C ASP A 120 1.71 4.09 -3.06
N PHE A 121 1.36 3.14 -2.19
CA PHE A 121 1.68 1.72 -2.40
C PHE A 121 0.90 1.12 -3.58
N ASN A 122 -0.36 1.50 -3.75
CA ASN A 122 -1.17 1.04 -4.88
C ASN A 122 -0.65 1.63 -6.20
N GLU A 123 -0.37 2.93 -6.21
CA GLU A 123 0.17 3.62 -7.40
C GLU A 123 1.54 3.08 -7.81
N ALA A 124 2.44 2.87 -6.85
CA ALA A 124 3.77 2.37 -7.16
C ALA A 124 3.75 0.94 -7.70
N LEU A 125 2.86 0.06 -7.18
CA LEU A 125 2.63 -1.26 -7.77
C LEU A 125 2.07 -1.15 -9.19
N PHE A 126 1.07 -0.29 -9.39
CA PHE A 126 0.47 -0.06 -10.69
C PHE A 126 1.50 0.41 -11.72
N GLU A 127 2.31 1.43 -11.39
CA GLU A 127 3.36 1.93 -12.28
C GLU A 127 4.40 0.85 -12.58
N THR A 128 4.77 0.03 -11.58
CA THR A 128 5.71 -1.08 -11.77
C THR A 128 5.14 -2.13 -12.74
N LEU A 129 3.87 -2.51 -12.58
CA LEU A 129 3.17 -3.41 -13.51
C LEU A 129 3.05 -2.83 -14.91
N PHE A 130 2.74 -1.53 -15.02
CA PHE A 130 2.60 -0.84 -16.29
C PHE A 130 3.93 -0.83 -17.05
N ASN A 131 5.01 -0.41 -16.40
CA ASN A 131 6.34 -0.35 -17.00
C ASN A 131 6.91 -1.73 -17.34
N SER A 132 6.53 -2.76 -16.57
CA SER A 132 6.92 -4.14 -16.84
C SER A 132 6.06 -4.83 -17.90
N GLY A 133 5.01 -4.17 -18.42
CA GLY A 133 4.11 -4.71 -19.44
C GLY A 133 3.10 -5.74 -18.93
N PHE A 134 2.96 -5.91 -17.60
CA PHE A 134 2.01 -6.83 -16.97
C PHE A 134 0.65 -6.19 -16.65
N SER A 135 0.49 -4.88 -16.88
CA SER A 135 -0.81 -4.22 -16.74
C SER A 135 -1.83 -4.77 -17.73
N SER A 136 -3.05 -5.00 -17.25
CA SER A 136 -4.17 -5.43 -18.09
C SER A 136 -4.63 -4.31 -19.04
N ARG A 137 -5.43 -4.68 -20.05
CA ARG A 137 -6.06 -3.69 -20.95
C ARG A 137 -6.93 -2.69 -20.19
N ARG A 138 -7.62 -3.13 -19.12
CA ARG A 138 -8.47 -2.27 -18.30
C ARG A 138 -7.66 -1.22 -17.56
N LEU A 139 -6.59 -1.63 -16.89
CA LEU A 139 -5.68 -0.70 -16.19
C LEU A 139 -4.99 0.28 -17.15
N ARG A 140 -4.59 -0.18 -18.34
CA ARG A 140 -4.04 0.70 -19.37
C ARG A 140 -5.06 1.72 -19.88
N GLY A 141 -6.31 1.30 -20.07
CA GLY A 141 -7.40 2.20 -20.45
C GLY A 141 -7.65 3.26 -19.38
N TRP A 142 -7.69 2.84 -18.11
CA TRP A 142 -7.83 3.76 -16.98
C TRP A 142 -6.69 4.79 -16.91
N LYS A 143 -5.43 4.38 -17.07
CA LYS A 143 -4.29 5.32 -17.10
C LYS A 143 -4.40 6.31 -18.26
N LEU A 144 -4.84 5.85 -19.44
CA LEU A 144 -5.05 6.74 -20.58
C LEU A 144 -6.14 7.79 -20.29
N GLU A 145 -7.23 7.42 -19.61
CA GLU A 145 -8.26 8.37 -19.19
C GLU A 145 -7.70 9.43 -18.24
N GLN A 146 -6.90 9.00 -17.24
CA GLN A 146 -6.20 9.90 -16.33
C GLN A 146 -5.23 10.84 -17.06
N ASP A 147 -4.40 10.31 -17.96
CA ASP A 147 -3.42 11.08 -18.75
C ASP A 147 -4.10 12.13 -19.66
N LEU A 148 -5.35 11.87 -20.07
CA LEU A 148 -6.17 12.77 -20.89
C LEU A 148 -7.03 13.73 -20.05
N GLY A 149 -7.02 13.61 -18.72
CA GLY A 149 -7.81 14.44 -17.80
C GLY A 149 -9.32 14.18 -17.88
N MET A 150 -9.73 12.95 -18.20
CA MET A 150 -11.13 12.51 -18.32
C MET A 150 -11.64 11.77 -17.10
#